data_AF-E9H744-F1
#
_entry.id   AF-E9H744-F1
#
_cell.length_a   1.000
_cell.length_b   1.000
_cell.length_c   1.000
_cell.angle_alpha   90.00
_cell.angle_beta   90.00
_cell.angle_gamma   90.00
#
_symmetry.space_group_name_H-M   'P 1'
#
loop_
_entity.id
_entity.type
_entity.pdbx_description
1 polymer ?
#
loop_
_entity_poly.entity_id
_entity_poly.type
_entity_poly.pdbx_seq_one_letter_code
_entity_poly.pdbx_strand_id
1 'polypeptide(L)'
;MADEAQNTPQQDVIAEEYMSSLADLTVNSKPLINMLTMLAEENVESAPTIVKVIEKHLSQVKPEMKLPVLYLVDSIVKNYGRAYTQLFTQNIVSSFCSVFEKVLFFASNGKANNKKRHAHFKQF
;
A
#
# COMPACT_ATOMS: atom_id res chain seq x y z
N MET A 1 -26.03 -15.79 -9.87
CA MET A 1 -26.34 -14.62 -9.03
C MET A 1 -25.22 -14.49 -8.02
N ALA A 2 -24.23 -13.65 -8.31
CA ALA A 2 -23.10 -13.41 -7.44
C ALA A 2 -23.21 -11.98 -6.89
N ASP A 3 -23.64 -11.90 -5.64
CA ASP A 3 -23.27 -10.93 -4.60
C ASP A 3 -22.71 -9.56 -5.05
N GLU A 4 -23.55 -8.69 -5.59
CA GLU A 4 -23.30 -7.24 -5.60
C GLU A 4 -23.75 -6.69 -4.25
N ALA A 5 -22.85 -6.69 -3.26
CA ALA A 5 -23.05 -5.97 -2.01
C ALA A 5 -23.39 -4.51 -2.35
N GLN A 6 -24.59 -4.07 -1.97
CA GLN A 6 -25.10 -2.75 -2.25
C GLN A 6 -24.18 -1.68 -1.62
N ASN A 7 -23.29 -1.09 -2.41
CA ASN A 7 -22.56 0.10 -2.00
C ASN A 7 -23.59 1.24 -1.99
N THR A 8 -23.76 1.91 -0.85
CA THR A 8 -24.65 3.08 -0.81
C THR A 8 -23.97 4.24 -1.55
N PRO A 9 -24.74 5.19 -2.13
CA PRO A 9 -24.15 6.36 -2.79
C PRO A 9 -23.16 7.13 -1.89
N GLN A 10 -23.39 7.10 -0.57
CA GLN A 10 -22.51 7.69 0.42
C GLN A 10 -21.16 6.96 0.53
N GLN A 11 -21.16 5.62 0.45
CA GLN A 11 -19.91 4.85 0.45
C GLN A 11 -19.11 5.03 -0.84
N ASP A 12 -19.78 5.24 -1.98
CA ASP A 12 -19.09 5.59 -3.24
C ASP A 12 -18.34 6.93 -3.12
N VAL A 13 -18.99 7.96 -2.56
CA VAL A 13 -18.35 9.27 -2.33
C VAL A 13 -17.14 9.15 -1.42
N ILE A 14 -17.27 8.45 -0.28
CA ILE A 14 -16.16 8.21 0.64
C ILE A 14 -15.01 7.47 -0.06
N ALA A 15 -15.34 6.48 -0.89
CA ALA A 15 -14.33 5.73 -1.64
C ALA A 15 -13.56 6.63 -2.64
N GLU A 16 -14.28 7.48 -3.37
CA GLU A 16 -13.70 8.40 -4.36
C GLU A 16 -12.81 9.46 -3.69
N GLU A 17 -13.29 10.09 -2.63
CA GLU A 17 -12.55 11.13 -1.89
C GLU A 17 -11.29 10.55 -1.24
N TYR A 18 -11.40 9.38 -0.62
CA TYR A 18 -10.26 8.71 -0.01
C TYR A 18 -9.25 8.26 -1.07
N MET A 19 -9.71 7.71 -2.20
CA MET A 19 -8.85 7.30 -3.31
C MET A 19 -8.11 8.50 -3.93
N SER A 20 -8.80 9.62 -4.12
CA SER A 20 -8.19 10.85 -4.64
C SER A 20 -7.07 11.33 -3.73
N SER A 21 -7.31 11.36 -2.42
CA SER A 21 -6.31 11.77 -1.43
C SER A 21 -5.14 10.77 -1.33
N LEU A 22 -5.43 9.48 -1.45
CA LEU A 22 -4.43 8.40 -1.42
C LEU A 22 -3.51 8.43 -2.65
N ALA A 23 -4.01 8.85 -3.81
CA ALA A 23 -3.23 8.95 -5.04
C ALA A 23 -2.02 9.89 -4.92
N ASP A 24 -2.12 10.90 -4.05
CA ASP A 24 -1.03 11.85 -3.78
C ASP A 24 0.08 11.26 -2.89
N LEU A 25 -0.16 10.13 -2.22
CA LEU A 25 0.81 9.44 -1.37
C LEU A 25 1.86 8.69 -2.21
N THR A 26 2.70 9.47 -2.87
CA THR A 26 3.73 8.99 -3.81
C THR A 26 5.08 8.74 -3.15
N VAL A 27 5.32 9.35 -1.99
CA VAL A 27 6.53 9.20 -1.20
C VAL A 27 6.15 9.04 0.26
N ASN A 28 7.12 8.69 1.11
CA ASN A 28 6.89 8.60 2.55
C ASN A 28 6.69 10.00 3.17
N SER A 29 5.48 10.53 3.02
CA SER A 29 5.07 11.86 3.46
C SER A 29 4.29 11.75 4.76
N LYS A 30 4.96 12.06 5.88
CA LYS A 30 4.33 12.06 7.21
C LYS A 30 3.07 12.95 7.28
N PRO A 31 3.03 14.16 6.68
CA PRO A 31 1.80 14.96 6.64
C PRO A 31 0.64 14.26 5.93
N LEU A 32 0.88 13.64 4.77
CA LEU A 32 -0.16 12.93 4.03
C LEU A 32 -0.61 11.67 4.76
N ILE A 33 0.32 10.91 5.33
CA ILE A 33 -0.01 9.74 6.15
C ILE A 33 -0.90 10.14 7.32
N ASN A 34 -0.54 11.20 8.05
CA ASN A 34 -1.36 11.67 9.17
C ASN A 34 -2.75 12.13 8.72
N MET A 35 -2.84 12.86 7.60
CA MET A 35 -4.12 13.30 7.04
C MET A 35 -5.01 12.12 6.65
N LEU A 36 -4.48 11.13 5.93
CA LEU A 36 -5.22 9.93 5.55
C LEU A 36 -5.61 9.06 6.75
N THR A 37 -4.77 9.04 7.79
CA THR A 37 -5.08 8.41 9.08
C THR A 37 -6.23 9.10 9.79
N MET A 38 -6.27 10.44 9.80
CA MET A 38 -7.40 11.21 10.37
C MET A 38 -8.69 11.00 9.56
N LEU A 39 -8.63 11.02 8.22
CA LEU A 39 -9.81 10.74 7.39
C LEU A 39 -10.38 9.34 7.66
N ALA A 40 -9.52 8.37 7.96
CA ALA A 40 -9.94 7.02 8.32
C ALA A 40 -10.62 6.96 9.70
N GLU A 41 -10.23 7.83 10.64
CA GLU A 41 -10.93 7.99 11.92
C GLU A 41 -12.32 8.62 11.72
N GLU A 42 -12.39 9.72 10.98
CA GLU A 42 -13.63 10.47 10.73
C GLU A 42 -14.69 9.60 10.03
N ASN A 43 -14.26 8.65 9.21
CA ASN A 43 -15.12 7.76 8.43
C ASN A 43 -15.08 6.31 8.93
N VAL A 44 -14.87 6.09 10.23
CA VAL A 44 -14.72 4.73 10.81
C VAL A 44 -15.91 3.81 10.55
N GLU A 45 -17.13 4.35 10.41
CA GLU A 45 -18.34 3.58 10.04
C GLU A 45 -18.23 2.97 8.64
N SER A 46 -17.42 3.59 7.77
CA SER A 46 -17.11 3.13 6.41
C SER A 46 -15.72 2.48 6.32
N ALA A 47 -15.18 1.98 7.43
CA ALA A 47 -13.88 1.30 7.48
C ALA A 47 -13.74 0.17 6.42
N PRO A 48 -14.75 -0.68 6.15
CA PRO A 48 -14.64 -1.70 5.10
C PRO A 48 -14.38 -1.11 3.70
N THR A 49 -14.98 0.05 3.40
CA THR A 49 -14.80 0.75 2.13
C THR A 49 -13.40 1.34 2.01
N ILE A 50 -12.91 1.97 3.08
CA ILE A 50 -11.55 2.53 3.14
C ILE A 50 -10.49 1.44 2.96
N VAL A 51 -10.65 0.29 3.64
CA VAL A 51 -9.74 -0.85 3.50
C VAL A 51 -9.71 -1.35 2.06
N LYS A 52 -10.88 -1.51 1.42
CA LYS A 52 -10.96 -1.89 -0.01
C LYS A 52 -10.24 -0.90 -0.92
N VAL A 53 -10.37 0.40 -0.69
CA VAL A 53 -9.68 1.45 -1.47
C VAL A 53 -8.16 1.32 -1.31
N ILE A 54 -7.66 1.18 -0.08
CA ILE A 54 -6.24 1.05 0.21
C ILE A 54 -5.66 -0.23 -0.44
N GLU A 55 -6.34 -1.36 -0.31
CA GLU A 55 -5.91 -2.63 -0.90
C GLU A 55 -5.90 -2.58 -2.43
N LYS A 56 -6.95 -2.01 -3.03
CA LYS A 56 -7.01 -1.79 -4.48
C LYS A 56 -5.83 -0.93 -4.94
N HIS A 57 -5.57 0.19 -4.26
CA HIS A 57 -4.45 1.06 -4.58
C HIS A 57 -3.10 0.33 -4.45
N LEU A 58 -2.87 -0.39 -3.34
CA LEU A 58 -1.65 -1.16 -3.09
C LEU A 58 -1.38 -2.22 -4.19
N SER A 59 -2.45 -2.82 -4.75
CA SER A 59 -2.34 -3.80 -5.84
C SER A 59 -1.97 -3.17 -7.20
N GLN A 60 -2.30 -1.90 -7.42
CA GLN A 60 -2.16 -1.22 -8.71
C GLN A 60 -0.91 -0.35 -8.81
N VAL A 61 -0.37 0.14 -7.68
CA VAL A 61 0.78 1.03 -7.69
C VAL A 61 2.11 0.33 -7.99
N LYS A 62 3.07 1.12 -8.46
CA LYS A 62 4.45 0.68 -8.69
C LYS A 62 5.09 0.21 -7.37
N PRO A 63 6.07 -0.73 -7.42
CA PRO A 63 6.73 -1.26 -6.22
C PRO A 63 7.30 -0.19 -5.27
N GLU A 64 7.88 0.88 -5.82
CA GLU A 64 8.44 2.02 -5.07
C GLU A 64 7.41 2.78 -4.22
N MET A 65 6.14 2.72 -4.62
CA MET A 65 5.02 3.40 -3.94
C MET A 65 4.34 2.52 -2.89
N LYS A 66 4.60 1.21 -2.92
CA LYS A 66 3.96 0.28 -1.98
C LYS A 66 4.39 0.55 -0.53
N LEU A 67 5.64 0.96 -0.32
CA LEU A 67 6.16 1.21 1.04
C LEU A 67 5.45 2.40 1.74
N PRO A 68 5.28 3.58 1.10
CA PRO A 68 4.44 4.65 1.65
C PRO A 68 3.03 4.19 2.04
N VAL A 69 2.38 3.39 1.20
CA VAL A 69 1.02 2.87 1.46
C VAL A 69 1.02 1.89 2.64
N LEU A 70 2.06 1.06 2.79
CA LEU A 70 2.21 0.19 3.97
C LEU A 70 2.41 0.99 5.27
N TYR A 71 3.10 2.13 5.22
CA TYR A 71 3.21 3.02 6.39
C TYR A 71 1.87 3.66 6.76
N LEU A 72 1.01 3.94 5.78
CA LEU A 72 -0.36 4.35 6.07
C LEU A 72 -1.15 3.26 6.79
N VAL A 73 -1.12 2.02 6.29
CA VAL A 73 -1.80 0.87 6.95
C VAL A 73 -1.31 0.71 8.39
N ASP A 74 0.00 0.76 8.62
CA ASP A 74 0.61 0.70 9.94
C ASP A 74 0.12 1.84 10.85
N SER A 75 0.06 3.07 10.33
CA SER A 75 -0.45 4.24 11.06
C SER A 75 -1.92 4.07 11.47
N ILE A 76 -2.79 3.62 10.55
CA ILE A 76 -4.21 3.39 10.83
C ILE A 76 -4.39 2.29 11.88
N VAL A 77 -3.69 1.16 11.75
CA VAL A 77 -3.80 0.04 12.70
C VAL A 77 -3.26 0.44 14.08
N LYS A 78 -2.16 1.19 14.16
CA LYS A 78 -1.60 1.66 15.43
C LYS A 78 -2.54 2.59 16.19
N ASN A 79 -3.21 3.52 15.50
CA ASN A 79 -4.04 4.54 16.14
C ASN A 79 -5.51 4.09 16.31
N TYR A 80 -6.05 3.34 15.34
CA TYR A 80 -7.47 2.98 15.26
C TYR A 80 -7.72 1.48 15.08
N GLY A 81 -6.81 0.65 15.59
CA GLY A 81 -6.80 -0.80 15.38
C GLY A 81 -8.11 -1.53 15.76
N ARG A 82 -8.95 -0.98 16.64
CA ARG A 82 -10.23 -1.62 17.02
C ARG A 82 -11.16 -1.83 15.83
N ALA A 83 -11.21 -0.89 14.89
CA ALA A 83 -12.05 -0.99 13.70
C ALA A 83 -11.31 -1.65 12.52
N TYR A 84 -10.00 -1.44 12.41
CA TYR A 84 -9.25 -1.74 11.19
C TYR A 84 -8.44 -3.05 11.22
N THR A 85 -8.06 -3.55 12.39
CA THR A 85 -7.14 -4.71 12.50
C THR A 85 -7.71 -5.95 11.81
N GLN A 86 -8.96 -6.30 12.11
CA GLN A 86 -9.57 -7.50 11.52
C GLN A 86 -9.75 -7.36 10.01
N LEU A 87 -10.12 -6.17 9.54
CA LEU A 87 -10.34 -5.91 8.11
C LEU A 87 -9.04 -6.06 7.31
N PHE A 88 -7.94 -5.46 7.76
CA PHE A 88 -6.65 -5.62 7.08
C PHE A 88 -6.09 -7.04 7.19
N THR A 89 -6.37 -7.76 8.28
CA THR A 89 -5.88 -9.14 8.46
C THR A 89 -6.48 -10.13 7.46
N GLN A 90 -7.71 -9.89 6.99
CA GLN A 90 -8.39 -10.78 6.04
C GLN A 90 -7.63 -10.94 4.71
N ASN A 91 -6.89 -9.91 4.28
CA ASN A 91 -6.18 -9.90 2.99
C ASN A 91 -4.66 -9.65 3.12
N ILE A 92 -4.14 -9.63 4.36
CA ILE A 92 -2.75 -9.25 4.65
C ILE A 92 -1.72 -10.14 3.95
N VAL A 93 -2.00 -11.44 3.81
CA VAL A 93 -1.07 -12.39 3.16
C VAL A 93 -0.90 -12.07 1.68
N SER A 94 -2.00 -11.84 0.95
CA SER A 94 -1.97 -11.49 -0.47
C SER A 94 -1.28 -10.14 -0.70
N SER A 95 -1.65 -9.13 0.09
CA SER A 95 -1.12 -7.77 -0.01
C SER A 95 0.38 -7.71 0.29
N PHE A 96 0.85 -8.38 1.34
CA PHE A 96 2.27 -8.38 1.72
C PHE A 96 3.12 -9.29 0.82
N CYS A 97 2.64 -10.46 0.39
CA CYS A 97 3.36 -11.30 -0.57
C CYS A 97 3.67 -10.54 -1.87
N SER A 98 2.71 -9.74 -2.37
CA SER A 98 2.90 -8.92 -3.58
C SER A 98 3.99 -7.83 -3.46
N VAL A 99 4.38 -7.46 -2.24
CA VAL A 99 5.44 -6.49 -1.95
C VAL A 99 6.80 -7.20 -1.93
N PHE A 100 6.85 -8.41 -1.33
CA PHE A 100 8.08 -9.16 -1.13
C PHE A 100 8.47 -10.09 -2.29
N GLU A 101 7.54 -10.54 -3.13
CA GLU A 101 7.82 -11.45 -4.26
C GLU A 101 8.88 -10.88 -5.24
N LYS A 102 8.88 -9.57 -5.48
CA LYS A 102 9.90 -8.96 -6.35
C LYS A 102 11.27 -8.81 -5.67
N VAL A 103 11.33 -8.64 -4.35
CA VAL A 103 12.61 -8.57 -3.62
C VAL A 103 13.33 -9.92 -3.72
N LEU A 104 12.60 -11.03 -3.63
CA LEU A 104 13.14 -12.38 -3.80
C LEU A 104 13.57 -12.68 -5.25
N PHE A 105 12.81 -12.22 -6.26
CA PHE A 105 13.18 -12.44 -7.66
C PHE A 105 14.52 -11.76 -8.04
N PHE A 106 14.76 -10.53 -7.57
CA PHE A 106 16.04 -9.85 -7.79
C PHE A 106 17.19 -10.48 -6.98
N ALA A 107 16.92 -10.96 -5.77
CA ALA A 107 17.92 -11.64 -4.95
C ALA A 107 18.38 -12.97 -5.58
N SER A 108 17.50 -13.68 -6.29
CA SER A 108 17.84 -14.94 -6.97
C SER A 108 18.51 -14.75 -8.34
N ASN A 109 18.23 -13.65 -9.06
CA ASN A 109 18.79 -13.37 -10.40
C ASN A 109 19.98 -12.38 -10.42
N GLY A 110 20.30 -11.73 -9.29
CA GLY A 110 21.41 -10.78 -9.17
C GLY A 110 22.82 -11.40 -9.18
N LYS A 111 22.96 -12.74 -9.21
CA LYS A 111 24.27 -13.43 -9.24
C LYS A 111 24.84 -13.68 -10.65
N ALA A 112 24.21 -13.21 -11.72
CA ALA A 112 24.66 -13.51 -13.08
C ALA A 112 25.60 -12.47 -13.73
N ASN A 113 25.74 -11.24 -13.21
CA ASN A 113 26.41 -10.15 -13.94
C ASN A 113 27.52 -9.42 -13.17
N ASN A 114 28.43 -10.15 -12.52
CA ASN A 114 29.65 -9.54 -11.98
C ASN A 114 30.94 -10.29 -12.37
N LYS A 115 31.11 -10.54 -13.67
CA LYS A 115 32.40 -10.96 -14.23
C LYS A 115 32.67 -10.23 -15.53
N LYS A 116 33.14 -8.98 -15.43
CA LYS A 116 33.99 -8.25 -16.41
C LYS A 116 34.16 -6.78 -16.00
N ARG A 117 34.79 -6.51 -14.86
CA ARG A 117 35.49 -5.22 -14.61
C ARG A 117 36.80 -5.51 -13.90
N HIS A 118 37.67 -6.23 -14.60
CA HIS A 118 39.09 -6.32 -14.26
C HIS A 118 39.87 -6.18 -15.56
N ALA A 119 40.07 -4.93 -15.98
CA ALA A 119 41.15 -4.53 -16.87
C ALA A 119 41.25 -3.01 -16.86
N HIS A 120 42.46 -2.53 -16.59
CA HIS A 120 42.95 -1.17 -16.78
C HIS A 120 42.52 -0.08 -15.77
N PHE A 121 43.27 -0.01 -14.68
CA PHE A 121 43.80 1.28 -14.23
C PHE A 121 45.29 1.09 -13.87
N LYS A 122 46.14 1.18 -14.88
CA LYS A 122 47.54 1.56 -14.73
C LYS A 122 47.66 2.98 -15.26
N GLN A 123 48.26 3.84 -14.45
CA GLN A 123 48.99 5.04 -14.85
C GLN A 123 48.12 6.20 -15.38
N PHE A 124 47.65 7.07 -14.49
CA PHE A 124 48.13 8.44 -14.24
C PHE A 124 47.52 8.94 -12.92
#